data_AF-A0A815SDE9-F1
#
_entry.id   AF-A0A815SDE9-F1
#
_cell.length_a   1.000
_cell.length_b   1.000
_cell.length_c   1.000
_cell.angle_alpha   90.00
_cell.angle_beta   90.00
_cell.angle_gamma   90.00
#
_symmetry.space_group_name_H-M   'P 1'
#
loop_
_entity.id
_entity.type
_entity.pdbx_description
1 polymer ?
#
loop_
_entity_poly.entity_id
_entity_poly.type
_entity_poly.pdbx_seq_one_letter_code
_entity_poly.pdbx_strand_id
1 'polypeptide(L)'
;YFAVKLVPTAPRTFTIDQIQQSPIEHNTQLGFYTNFVNLLDLTAIALPAGLRQDHLPFGVTFISHSFTDQALLLLADRLHRCLSTFIGYSTTHLLSNTQKLSMKENDEQWNCFLIGVVGAHLSDLPLNYQLIERNARFVRKCRTHQEYRLYALSNTNPCKPGLIRVTGSRGPGIEIEIWAIPNEHLASFVNLIPSPLTIGNILLDDGQSVKGFLVEPSGTETAKDITQFGGWKAYLNASEG
;
A
#
# COMPACT_ATOMS: atom_id res chain seq x y z
N TYR A 1 -0.24 6.58 3.54
CA TYR A 1 0.10 6.07 4.89
C TYR A 1 -1.09 6.28 5.80
N PHE A 2 -1.43 5.36 6.72
CA PHE A 2 -2.39 5.64 7.80
C PHE A 2 -1.62 5.61 9.12
N ALA A 3 -1.84 6.63 9.97
CA ALA A 3 -1.17 6.74 11.26
C ALA A 3 -1.90 5.89 12.29
N VAL A 4 -1.16 5.10 13.07
CA VAL A 4 -1.70 4.28 14.15
C VAL A 4 -1.05 4.71 15.46
N LYS A 5 -1.88 4.98 16.47
CA LYS A 5 -1.44 5.11 17.86
C LYS A 5 -1.52 3.74 18.52
N LEU A 6 -0.47 3.34 19.22
CA LEU A 6 -0.45 2.15 20.07
C LEU A 6 -0.42 2.60 21.52
N VAL A 7 -1.45 2.25 22.29
CA VAL A 7 -1.59 2.61 23.69
C VAL A 7 -1.86 1.37 24.55
N PRO A 8 -1.54 1.37 25.85
CA PRO A 8 -2.08 0.36 26.76
C PRO A 8 -3.61 0.38 26.72
N THR A 9 -4.25 -0.80 26.74
CA THR A 9 -5.72 -0.86 26.77
C THR A 9 -6.26 -0.26 28.07
N ALA A 10 -5.56 -0.49 29.19
CA ALA A 10 -5.81 0.15 30.48
C ALA A 10 -4.47 0.39 31.20
N PRO A 11 -4.35 1.43 32.06
CA PRO A 11 -3.10 1.70 32.77
C PRO A 11 -2.69 0.61 33.77
N ARG A 12 -3.67 -0.02 34.42
CA ARG A 12 -3.47 -1.07 35.43
C ARG A 12 -4.73 -1.91 35.62
N THR A 13 -4.58 -3.02 36.32
CA THR A 13 -5.69 -3.85 36.83
C THR A 13 -6.00 -3.48 38.29
N PHE A 14 -7.27 -3.60 38.67
CA PHE A 14 -7.74 -3.44 40.05
C PHE A 14 -8.40 -4.72 40.53
N THR A 15 -8.27 -5.00 41.84
CA THR A 15 -9.11 -6.00 42.48
C THR A 15 -10.52 -5.47 42.70
N ILE A 16 -11.47 -6.37 42.94
CA ILE A 16 -12.85 -6.00 43.26
C ILE A 16 -12.90 -5.10 44.50
N ASP A 17 -12.15 -5.45 45.55
CA ASP A 17 -12.09 -4.66 46.79
C ASP A 17 -11.55 -3.24 46.55
N GLN A 18 -10.52 -3.08 45.72
CA GLN A 18 -9.99 -1.77 45.35
C GLN A 18 -11.05 -0.92 44.64
N ILE A 19 -11.80 -1.50 43.69
CA ILE A 19 -12.89 -0.79 43.02
C ILE A 19 -13.97 -0.38 44.03
N GLN A 20 -14.35 -1.26 44.95
CA GLN A 20 -15.38 -0.95 45.97
C GLN A 20 -14.96 0.18 46.92
N GLN A 21 -13.67 0.28 47.23
CA GLN A 21 -13.14 1.34 48.10
C GLN A 21 -13.12 2.72 47.42
N SER A 22 -12.95 2.80 46.11
CA SER A 22 -12.85 4.08 45.38
C SER A 22 -13.42 3.96 43.95
N PRO A 23 -14.75 3.78 43.80
CA PRO A 23 -15.36 3.37 42.53
C PRO A 23 -15.22 4.42 41.43
N ILE A 24 -15.35 5.71 41.76
CA ILE A 24 -15.29 6.80 40.78
C ILE A 24 -13.85 7.01 40.29
N GLU A 25 -12.91 7.10 41.22
CA GLU A 25 -11.50 7.38 40.91
C GLU A 25 -10.88 6.24 40.09
N HIS A 26 -11.04 4.99 40.53
CA HIS A 26 -10.47 3.85 39.82
C HIS A 26 -11.12 3.63 38.45
N ASN A 27 -12.45 3.87 38.32
CA ASN A 27 -13.10 3.84 37.00
C ASN A 27 -12.57 4.93 36.06
N THR A 28 -12.30 6.13 36.58
CA THR A 28 -11.69 7.21 35.81
C THR A 28 -10.29 6.84 35.31
N GLN A 29 -9.49 6.20 36.17
CA GLN A 29 -8.15 5.72 35.81
C GLN A 29 -8.21 4.63 34.70
N LEU A 30 -9.19 3.73 34.73
CA LEU A 30 -9.36 2.72 33.66
C LEU A 30 -9.68 3.35 32.30
N GLY A 31 -10.32 4.52 32.26
CA GLY A 31 -10.69 5.23 31.03
C GLY A 31 -9.59 6.09 30.39
N PHE A 32 -8.39 6.17 30.99
CA PHE A 32 -7.35 7.12 30.60
C PHE A 32 -6.97 7.08 29.11
N TYR A 33 -6.94 5.89 28.51
CA TYR A 33 -6.56 5.69 27.10
C TYR A 33 -7.74 5.52 26.13
N THR A 34 -8.99 5.49 26.62
CA THR A 34 -10.16 5.08 25.82
C THR A 34 -11.19 6.19 25.63
N ASN A 35 -11.31 7.13 26.57
CA ASN A 35 -12.39 8.11 26.59
C ASN A 35 -12.50 8.99 25.33
N PHE A 36 -11.37 9.29 24.67
CA PHE A 36 -11.36 10.19 23.50
C PHE A 36 -11.72 9.51 22.18
N VAL A 37 -11.72 8.17 22.12
CA VAL A 37 -11.85 7.42 20.84
C VAL A 37 -13.18 7.74 20.16
N ASN A 38 -14.30 7.58 20.89
CA ASN A 38 -15.63 7.83 20.34
C ASN A 38 -15.87 9.33 20.07
N LEU A 39 -15.33 10.21 20.92
CA LEU A 39 -15.53 11.67 20.79
C LEU A 39 -14.83 12.26 19.56
N LEU A 40 -13.76 11.62 19.11
CA LEU A 40 -12.96 12.05 17.96
C LEU A 40 -13.25 11.23 16.70
N ASP A 41 -14.32 10.43 16.70
CA ASP A 41 -14.70 9.54 15.58
C ASP A 41 -13.52 8.64 15.12
N LEU A 42 -12.84 8.01 16.08
CA LEU A 42 -11.69 7.15 15.80
C LEU A 42 -12.10 5.68 15.80
N THR A 43 -11.40 4.88 15.00
CA THR A 43 -11.48 3.42 15.08
C THR A 43 -10.44 2.90 16.06
N ALA A 44 -10.80 1.92 16.88
CA ALA A 44 -9.87 1.26 17.80
C ALA A 44 -10.06 -0.26 17.84
N ILE A 45 -8.95 -1.00 17.99
CA ILE A 45 -8.95 -2.45 18.23
C ILE A 45 -8.04 -2.79 19.40
N ALA A 46 -8.61 -3.39 20.45
CA ALA A 46 -7.86 -3.91 21.59
C ALA A 46 -7.45 -5.36 21.33
N LEU A 47 -6.21 -5.71 21.68
CA LEU A 47 -5.67 -7.05 21.52
C LEU A 47 -4.75 -7.45 22.69
N PRO A 48 -4.64 -8.75 23.00
CA PRO A 48 -3.69 -9.25 23.99
C PRO A 48 -2.24 -8.96 23.58
N ALA A 49 -1.41 -8.61 24.56
CA ALA A 49 0.01 -8.32 24.38
C ALA A 49 0.91 -9.06 25.39
N GLY A 50 0.39 -10.16 25.96
CA GLY A 50 1.14 -11.06 26.85
C GLY A 50 0.66 -11.04 28.30
N LEU A 51 1.48 -11.62 29.17
CA LEU A 51 1.25 -11.69 30.61
C LEU A 51 2.27 -10.83 31.34
N ARG A 52 1.80 -10.18 32.41
CA ARG A 52 2.66 -9.49 33.35
C ARG A 52 3.40 -10.50 34.24
N GLN A 53 4.36 -10.00 35.02
CA GLN A 53 5.13 -10.82 35.98
C GLN A 53 4.25 -11.46 37.06
N ASP A 54 3.10 -10.86 37.37
CA ASP A 54 2.07 -11.39 38.28
C ASP A 54 1.06 -12.32 37.59
N HIS A 55 1.36 -12.77 36.38
CA HIS A 55 0.54 -13.66 35.54
C HIS A 55 -0.82 -13.07 35.11
N LEU A 56 -1.07 -11.78 35.34
CA LEU A 56 -2.26 -11.11 34.83
C LEU A 56 -2.11 -10.72 33.36
N PRO A 57 -3.19 -10.78 32.56
CA PRO A 57 -3.15 -10.40 31.16
C PRO A 57 -2.90 -8.91 30.98
N PHE A 58 -2.10 -8.58 29.98
CA PHE A 58 -1.88 -7.23 29.49
C PHE A 58 -2.31 -7.12 28.03
N GLY A 59 -2.85 -5.97 27.65
CA GLY A 59 -3.35 -5.69 26.32
C GLY A 59 -2.95 -4.30 25.85
N VAL A 60 -2.90 -4.17 24.53
CA VAL A 60 -2.68 -2.90 23.86
C VAL A 60 -3.84 -2.62 22.91
N THR A 61 -4.08 -1.35 22.63
CA THR A 61 -5.10 -0.90 21.70
C THR A 61 -4.45 -0.12 20.58
N PHE A 62 -4.71 -0.53 19.33
CA PHE A 62 -4.44 0.31 18.17
C PHE A 62 -5.59 1.29 17.98
N ILE A 63 -5.26 2.55 17.72
CA ILE A 63 -6.23 3.62 17.44
C ILE A 63 -5.82 4.34 16.15
N SER A 64 -6.77 4.54 15.24
CA SER A 64 -6.58 5.21 13.96
C SER A 64 -7.83 6.00 13.59
N HIS A 65 -7.78 6.71 12.46
CA HIS A 65 -8.90 7.48 11.91
C HIS A 65 -10.11 6.58 11.61
N SER A 66 -11.31 7.17 11.50
CA SER A 66 -12.52 6.46 11.09
C SER A 66 -12.32 5.68 9.78
N PHE A 67 -13.08 4.59 9.63
CA PHE A 67 -13.07 3.70 8.47
C PHE A 67 -11.75 2.93 8.24
N THR A 68 -10.92 2.77 9.27
CA THR A 68 -9.66 2.00 9.19
C THR A 68 -9.74 0.61 9.83
N ASP A 69 -10.94 0.12 10.12
CA ASP A 69 -11.25 -1.12 10.84
C ASP A 69 -10.54 -2.35 10.26
N GLN A 70 -10.63 -2.55 8.94
CA GLN A 70 -10.01 -3.70 8.28
C GLN A 70 -8.48 -3.64 8.29
N ALA A 71 -7.91 -2.45 8.09
CA ALA A 71 -6.48 -2.25 8.16
C ALA A 71 -5.95 -2.51 9.59
N LEU A 72 -6.69 -2.05 10.59
CA LEU A 72 -6.39 -2.32 12.00
C LEU A 72 -6.55 -3.80 12.37
N LEU A 73 -7.56 -4.49 11.84
CA LEU A 73 -7.75 -5.94 12.05
C LEU A 73 -6.56 -6.75 11.51
N LEU A 74 -6.05 -6.42 10.32
CA LEU A 74 -4.89 -7.08 9.74
C LEU A 74 -3.62 -6.82 10.57
N LEU A 75 -3.45 -5.59 11.05
CA LEU A 75 -2.32 -5.26 11.91
C LEU A 75 -2.42 -5.98 13.26
N ALA A 76 -3.62 -6.06 13.84
CA ALA A 76 -3.89 -6.76 15.09
C ALA A 76 -3.67 -8.27 14.96
N ASP A 77 -4.14 -8.91 13.88
CA ASP A 77 -3.89 -10.34 13.63
C ASP A 77 -2.40 -10.64 13.52
N ARG A 78 -1.64 -9.79 12.80
CA ARG A 78 -0.18 -9.92 12.71
C ARG A 78 0.50 -9.77 14.07
N LEU A 79 0.17 -8.72 14.83
CA LEU A 79 0.81 -8.49 16.13
C LEU A 79 0.44 -9.60 17.12
N HIS A 80 -0.83 -10.00 17.20
CA HIS A 80 -1.28 -11.06 18.10
C HIS A 80 -0.59 -12.40 17.80
N ARG A 81 -0.44 -12.76 16.52
CA ARG A 81 0.30 -13.97 16.10
C ARG A 81 1.80 -13.91 16.41
N CYS A 82 2.41 -12.72 16.42
CA CYS A 82 3.80 -12.55 16.81
C CYS A 82 4.00 -12.67 18.33
N LEU A 83 3.02 -12.25 19.13
CA LEU A 83 3.14 -12.19 20.60
C LEU A 83 2.60 -13.44 21.31
N SER A 84 1.65 -14.15 20.72
CA SER A 84 0.91 -15.21 21.39
C SER A 84 0.88 -16.51 20.59
N THR A 85 1.07 -17.63 21.29
CA THR A 85 0.89 -18.98 20.73
C THR A 85 -0.57 -19.42 20.79
N PHE A 86 -1.31 -19.01 21.82
CA PHE A 86 -2.67 -19.45 22.11
C PHE A 86 -3.67 -18.29 22.11
N ILE A 87 -4.94 -18.61 21.86
CA ILE A 87 -6.02 -17.62 21.86
C ILE A 87 -6.30 -17.22 23.31
N GLY A 88 -6.10 -15.94 23.63
CA GLY A 88 -6.32 -15.42 24.97
C GLY A 88 -5.45 -16.14 26.02
N TYR A 89 -6.08 -16.63 27.09
CA TYR A 89 -5.42 -17.41 28.15
C TYR A 89 -5.56 -18.93 27.94
N SER A 90 -5.99 -19.38 26.77
CA SER A 90 -6.13 -20.82 26.49
C SER A 90 -4.77 -21.52 26.51
N THR A 91 -4.75 -22.80 26.92
CA THR A 91 -3.59 -23.70 26.79
C THR A 91 -3.77 -24.77 25.71
N THR A 92 -4.93 -24.78 25.04
CA THR A 92 -5.34 -25.83 24.10
C THR A 92 -5.68 -25.29 22.71
N HIS A 93 -6.09 -24.03 22.60
CA HIS A 93 -6.50 -23.40 21.34
C HIS A 93 -5.36 -22.55 20.74
N LEU A 94 -4.59 -23.15 19.85
CA LEU A 94 -3.48 -22.50 19.15
C LEU A 94 -3.98 -21.43 18.17
N LEU A 95 -3.33 -20.26 18.14
CA LEU A 95 -3.58 -19.22 17.13
C LEU A 95 -3.27 -19.74 15.72
N SER A 96 -2.29 -20.64 15.57
CA SER A 96 -1.93 -21.22 14.27
C SER A 96 -3.08 -21.99 13.62
N ASN A 97 -4.05 -22.47 14.41
CA ASN A 97 -5.20 -23.22 13.92
C ASN A 97 -6.35 -22.31 13.46
N THR A 98 -6.25 -21.00 13.67
CA THR A 98 -7.23 -20.03 13.16
C THR A 98 -6.84 -19.52 11.79
N GLN A 99 -7.84 -19.15 10.99
CA GLN A 99 -7.61 -18.54 9.69
C GLN A 99 -6.84 -17.22 9.85
N LYS A 100 -5.68 -17.12 9.20
CA LYS A 100 -4.92 -15.87 9.12
C LYS A 100 -5.70 -14.84 8.32
N LEU A 101 -5.81 -13.63 8.84
CA LEU A 101 -6.41 -12.54 8.08
C LEU A 101 -5.46 -12.15 6.94
N SER A 102 -6.00 -12.12 5.74
CA SER A 102 -5.31 -11.66 4.54
C SER A 102 -6.26 -10.76 3.76
N MET A 103 -5.69 -9.76 3.11
CA MET A 103 -6.39 -9.01 2.07
C MET A 103 -6.63 -9.95 0.89
N LYS A 104 -7.83 -9.93 0.31
CA LYS A 104 -8.03 -10.60 -0.98
C LYS A 104 -7.42 -9.68 -2.05
N GLU A 105 -6.66 -10.22 -3.00
CA GLU A 105 -6.02 -9.39 -4.04
C GLU A 105 -7.02 -8.58 -4.91
N ASN A 106 -8.32 -8.90 -4.84
CA ASN A 106 -9.42 -8.20 -5.52
C ASN A 106 -10.07 -7.11 -4.66
N ASP A 107 -9.30 -6.40 -3.86
CA ASP A 107 -9.85 -5.50 -2.85
C ASP A 107 -10.23 -4.13 -3.43
N GLU A 108 -11.52 -4.00 -3.79
CA GLU A 108 -12.32 -2.75 -3.68
C GLU A 108 -12.06 -2.00 -2.35
N GLN A 109 -11.49 -2.70 -1.38
CA GLN A 109 -11.13 -2.32 -0.02
C GLN A 109 -10.04 -1.25 0.13
N TRP A 110 -9.16 -1.06 -0.86
CA TRP A 110 -8.19 0.06 -0.83
C TRP A 110 -8.74 1.34 -1.46
N ASN A 111 -9.92 1.28 -2.10
CA ASN A 111 -10.45 2.35 -2.94
C ASN A 111 -9.33 2.96 -3.81
N CYS A 112 -8.49 2.10 -4.40
CA CYS A 112 -7.30 2.49 -5.14
C CYS A 112 -7.32 1.92 -6.55
N PHE A 113 -6.75 2.67 -7.47
CA PHE A 113 -6.50 2.31 -8.85
C PHE A 113 -5.03 1.90 -9.01
N LEU A 114 -4.79 0.68 -9.48
CA LEU A 114 -3.44 0.22 -9.81
C LEU A 114 -3.02 0.74 -11.18
N ILE A 115 -1.86 1.39 -11.25
CA ILE A 115 -1.28 1.92 -12.47
C ILE A 115 0.19 1.52 -12.64
N GLY A 116 0.52 0.96 -13.79
CA GLY A 116 1.88 0.68 -14.25
C GLY A 116 2.51 1.93 -14.87
N VAL A 117 3.63 2.36 -14.31
CA VAL A 117 4.43 3.48 -14.80
C VAL A 117 5.77 3.00 -15.33
N VAL A 118 6.19 3.57 -16.46
CA VAL A 118 7.38 3.12 -17.23
C VAL A 118 8.39 4.25 -17.46
N GLY A 119 8.02 5.49 -17.16
CA GLY A 119 8.77 6.69 -17.54
C GLY A 119 9.08 7.63 -16.39
N ALA A 120 8.95 8.93 -16.62
CA ALA A 120 9.32 9.97 -15.65
C ALA A 120 8.61 9.88 -14.28
N HIS A 121 7.56 9.06 -14.16
CA HIS A 121 6.86 8.76 -12.91
C HIS A 121 7.45 7.59 -12.10
N LEU A 122 8.44 6.85 -12.61
CA LEU A 122 9.16 5.84 -11.81
C LEU A 122 9.77 6.47 -10.56
N SER A 123 9.97 5.69 -9.50
CA SER A 123 10.60 6.12 -8.26
C SER A 123 11.89 6.90 -8.55
N ASP A 124 12.11 8.00 -7.84
CA ASP A 124 13.29 8.87 -7.96
C ASP A 124 13.42 9.63 -9.30
N LEU A 125 12.41 9.59 -10.18
CA LEU A 125 12.40 10.36 -11.44
C LEU A 125 11.57 11.65 -11.35
N PRO A 126 11.78 12.62 -12.27
CA PRO A 126 11.31 14.00 -12.10
C PRO A 126 9.80 14.21 -11.95
N LEU A 127 8.96 13.27 -12.39
CA LEU A 127 7.49 13.37 -12.26
C LEU A 127 6.92 12.43 -11.19
N ASN A 128 7.75 11.69 -10.46
CA ASN A 128 7.29 10.82 -9.39
C ASN A 128 6.55 11.58 -8.27
N TYR A 129 6.89 12.85 -8.05
CA TYR A 129 6.18 13.71 -7.10
C TYR A 129 4.66 13.78 -7.38
N GLN A 130 4.24 13.65 -8.65
CA GLN A 130 2.81 13.68 -9.02
C GLN A 130 2.04 12.46 -8.48
N LEU A 131 2.73 11.33 -8.27
CA LEU A 131 2.18 10.17 -7.56
C LEU A 131 2.20 10.40 -6.05
N ILE A 132 3.34 10.86 -5.52
CA ILE A 132 3.53 11.07 -4.07
C ILE A 132 2.55 12.11 -3.52
N GLU A 133 2.35 13.24 -4.19
CA GLU A 133 1.43 14.31 -3.76
C GLU A 133 -0.04 13.85 -3.72
N ARG A 134 -0.37 12.78 -4.45
CA ARG A 134 -1.68 12.13 -4.48
C ARG A 134 -1.77 10.94 -3.55
N ASN A 135 -0.85 10.81 -2.59
CA ASN A 135 -0.79 9.69 -1.65
C ASN A 135 -0.70 8.32 -2.33
N ALA A 136 -0.22 8.26 -3.57
CA ALA A 136 -0.03 7.00 -4.26
C ALA A 136 1.08 6.19 -3.58
N ARG A 137 0.99 4.87 -3.66
CA ARG A 137 1.91 3.95 -2.99
C ARG A 137 2.56 3.03 -3.99
N PHE A 138 3.88 2.90 -3.90
CA PHE A 138 4.61 1.86 -4.61
C PHE A 138 4.11 0.49 -4.15
N VAL A 139 3.75 -0.37 -5.11
CA VAL A 139 3.29 -1.74 -4.84
C VAL A 139 4.42 -2.72 -5.13
N ARG A 140 4.92 -2.72 -6.37
CA ARG A 140 5.99 -3.62 -6.80
C ARG A 140 6.65 -3.14 -8.08
N LYS A 141 7.85 -3.66 -8.31
CA LYS A 141 8.58 -3.59 -9.58
C LYS A 141 8.33 -4.88 -10.36
N CYS A 142 8.11 -4.79 -11.67
CA CYS A 142 7.87 -5.96 -12.53
C CYS A 142 8.24 -5.68 -13.99
N ARG A 143 7.96 -6.64 -14.88
CA ARG A 143 8.18 -6.50 -16.32
C ARG A 143 6.89 -6.68 -17.10
N THR A 144 6.80 -6.01 -18.24
CA THR A 144 5.80 -6.31 -19.26
C THR A 144 6.09 -7.65 -19.94
N HIS A 145 5.10 -8.18 -20.65
CA HIS A 145 5.31 -9.26 -21.61
C HIS A 145 6.37 -8.90 -22.68
N GLN A 146 6.90 -9.91 -23.37
CA GLN A 146 7.97 -9.76 -24.38
C GLN A 146 7.56 -9.00 -25.65
N GLU A 147 6.26 -8.77 -25.86
CA GLU A 147 5.71 -8.09 -27.05
C GLU A 147 5.64 -6.57 -26.92
N TYR A 148 6.35 -5.99 -25.97
CA TYR A 148 6.37 -4.54 -25.75
C TYR A 148 7.67 -3.92 -26.26
N ARG A 149 7.53 -2.76 -26.89
CA ARG A 149 8.63 -1.89 -27.28
C ARG A 149 8.59 -0.59 -26.49
N LEU A 150 9.77 -0.03 -26.26
CA LEU A 150 9.95 1.23 -25.55
C LEU A 150 10.65 2.23 -26.46
N TYR A 151 10.08 3.42 -26.58
CA TYR A 151 10.60 4.50 -27.41
C TYR A 151 10.90 5.73 -26.56
N ALA A 152 12.01 6.44 -26.82
CA ALA A 152 12.25 7.76 -26.26
C ALA A 152 11.56 8.81 -27.16
N LEU A 153 10.53 9.47 -26.64
CA LEU A 153 9.69 10.38 -27.43
C LEU A 153 10.39 11.72 -27.69
N SER A 154 10.41 12.10 -28.96
CA SER A 154 10.89 13.41 -29.42
C SER A 154 10.01 14.54 -28.88
N ASN A 155 10.60 15.70 -28.58
CA ASN A 155 9.90 16.93 -28.20
C ASN A 155 9.08 16.86 -26.89
N THR A 156 9.50 16.04 -25.93
CA THR A 156 8.92 16.02 -24.57
C THR A 156 9.85 16.68 -23.56
N ASN A 157 9.32 17.58 -22.72
CA ASN A 157 10.05 18.15 -21.58
C ASN A 157 9.25 17.94 -20.28
N PRO A 158 9.78 17.19 -19.28
CA PRO A 158 11.01 16.39 -19.35
C PRO A 158 10.88 15.28 -20.41
N CYS A 159 12.03 14.69 -20.79
CA CYS A 159 12.06 13.54 -21.70
C CYS A 159 11.18 12.39 -21.14
N LYS A 160 10.31 11.84 -21.98
CA LYS A 160 9.37 10.77 -21.60
C LYS A 160 9.50 9.58 -22.56
N PRO A 161 9.39 8.35 -22.06
CA PRO A 161 9.25 7.20 -22.91
C PRO A 161 7.79 6.98 -23.33
N GLY A 162 7.62 6.31 -24.47
CA GLY A 162 6.36 5.74 -24.93
C GLY A 162 6.45 4.22 -24.98
N LEU A 163 5.54 3.54 -24.29
CA LEU A 163 5.43 2.09 -24.29
C LEU A 163 4.31 1.68 -25.26
N ILE A 164 4.60 0.74 -26.16
CA ILE A 164 3.60 0.23 -27.11
C ILE A 164 3.71 -1.28 -27.24
N ARG A 165 2.56 -1.96 -27.35
CA ARG A 165 2.52 -3.39 -27.65
C ARG A 165 2.62 -3.59 -29.15
N VAL A 166 3.56 -4.40 -29.59
CA VAL A 166 3.75 -4.82 -30.98
C VAL A 166 3.65 -6.34 -31.02
N THR A 167 2.47 -6.85 -31.36
CA THR A 167 2.19 -8.29 -31.44
C THR A 167 3.19 -9.01 -32.34
N GLY A 168 3.70 -10.16 -31.91
CA GLY A 168 4.70 -10.93 -32.64
C GLY A 168 6.15 -10.41 -32.52
N SER A 169 6.36 -9.24 -31.91
CA SER A 169 7.71 -8.81 -31.52
C SER A 169 8.24 -9.62 -30.33
N ARG A 170 9.56 -9.75 -30.23
CA ARG A 170 10.23 -10.34 -29.06
C ARG A 170 11.31 -9.38 -28.56
N GLY A 171 11.08 -8.82 -27.38
CA GLY A 171 12.03 -8.04 -26.60
C GLY A 171 12.22 -8.65 -25.20
N PRO A 172 13.08 -8.05 -24.36
CA PRO A 172 13.36 -8.53 -23.01
C PRO A 172 12.22 -8.31 -22.00
N GLY A 173 11.03 -7.89 -22.47
CA GLY A 173 10.05 -7.18 -21.64
C GLY A 173 10.57 -5.81 -21.20
N ILE A 174 9.70 -4.93 -20.71
CA ILE A 174 10.08 -3.60 -20.23
C ILE A 174 9.83 -3.51 -18.73
N GLU A 175 10.83 -3.05 -18.00
CA GLU A 175 10.72 -2.78 -16.57
C GLU A 175 9.73 -1.65 -16.29
N ILE A 176 8.78 -1.90 -15.38
CA ILE A 176 7.79 -0.94 -14.90
C ILE A 176 7.66 -1.01 -13.38
N GLU A 177 7.07 0.03 -12.80
CA GLU A 177 6.63 0.05 -11.40
C GLU A 177 5.12 0.11 -11.34
N ILE A 178 4.49 -0.70 -10.49
CA ILE A 178 3.06 -0.62 -10.20
C ILE A 178 2.85 0.24 -8.97
N TRP A 179 2.00 1.25 -9.11
CA TRP A 179 1.60 2.16 -8.05
C TRP A 179 0.10 2.07 -7.79
N ALA A 180 -0.31 2.19 -6.53
CA ALA A 180 -1.70 2.27 -6.11
C ALA A 180 -2.07 3.73 -5.82
N ILE A 181 -2.94 4.32 -6.63
CA ILE A 181 -3.44 5.70 -6.45
C ILE A 181 -4.83 5.66 -5.80
N PRO A 182 -5.11 6.41 -4.73
CA PRO A 182 -6.46 6.57 -4.21
C PRO A 182 -7.44 7.04 -5.31
N ASN A 183 -8.61 6.41 -5.40
CA ASN A 183 -9.59 6.65 -6.46
C ASN A 183 -10.05 8.12 -6.49
N GLU A 184 -10.14 8.78 -5.33
CA GLU A 184 -10.44 10.22 -5.21
C GLU A 184 -9.42 11.13 -5.91
N HIS A 185 -8.19 10.66 -6.11
CA HIS A 185 -7.14 11.39 -6.82
C HIS A 185 -6.95 10.94 -8.27
N LEU A 186 -7.61 9.88 -8.72
CA LEU A 186 -7.40 9.29 -10.04
C LEU A 186 -7.63 10.30 -11.17
N ALA A 187 -8.78 10.98 -11.19
CA ALA A 187 -9.10 11.94 -12.24
C ALA A 187 -8.06 13.07 -12.32
N SER A 188 -7.63 13.58 -11.16
CA SER A 188 -6.60 14.62 -11.08
C SER A 188 -5.23 14.15 -11.59
N PHE A 189 -4.94 12.85 -11.56
CA PHE A 189 -3.72 12.27 -12.11
C PHE A 189 -3.83 12.07 -13.62
N VAL A 190 -4.95 11.50 -14.09
CA VAL A 190 -5.20 11.25 -15.51
C VAL A 190 -5.18 12.55 -16.32
N ASN A 191 -5.69 13.65 -15.75
CA ASN A 191 -5.67 14.98 -16.41
C ASN A 191 -4.25 15.53 -16.64
N LEU A 192 -3.22 15.01 -15.96
CA LEU A 192 -1.82 15.41 -16.18
C LEU A 192 -1.15 14.71 -17.35
N ILE A 193 -1.86 13.83 -18.07
CA ILE A 193 -1.29 12.98 -19.11
C ILE A 193 -1.51 13.65 -20.47
N PRO A 194 -0.49 14.32 -21.04
CA PRO A 194 -0.63 14.95 -22.34
C PRO A 194 -0.54 13.91 -23.46
N SER A 195 -1.15 14.23 -24.61
CA SER A 195 -0.83 13.54 -25.86
C SER A 195 0.69 13.55 -26.12
N PRO A 196 1.29 12.48 -26.68
CA PRO A 196 0.65 11.27 -27.21
C PRO A 196 0.49 10.12 -26.19
N LEU A 197 0.60 10.41 -24.89
CA LEU A 197 0.48 9.38 -23.85
C LEU A 197 -0.99 9.06 -23.58
N THR A 198 -1.26 7.78 -23.31
CA THR A 198 -2.59 7.26 -22.98
C THR A 198 -2.51 6.30 -21.79
N ILE A 199 -3.65 5.99 -21.18
CA ILE A 199 -3.77 4.90 -20.21
C ILE A 199 -4.53 3.76 -20.89
N GLY A 200 -3.90 2.58 -20.95
CA GLY A 200 -4.50 1.37 -21.47
C GLY A 200 -4.18 0.15 -20.60
N ASN A 201 -4.38 -1.05 -21.14
CA ASN A 201 -4.03 -2.30 -20.50
C ASN A 201 -2.60 -2.71 -20.88
N ILE A 202 -1.79 -3.04 -19.89
CA ILE A 202 -0.44 -3.60 -20.04
C ILE A 202 -0.47 -5.06 -19.60
N LEU A 203 -0.10 -5.97 -20.51
CA LEU A 203 0.13 -7.38 -20.21
C LEU A 203 1.52 -7.56 -19.59
N LEU A 204 1.58 -8.19 -18.42
CA LEU A 204 2.79 -8.48 -17.67
C LEU A 204 3.39 -9.83 -18.08
N ASP A 205 4.64 -10.07 -17.67
CA ASP A 205 5.34 -11.34 -17.93
C ASP A 205 4.72 -12.54 -17.20
N ASP A 206 4.08 -12.30 -16.06
CA ASP A 206 3.27 -13.26 -15.30
C ASP A 206 1.89 -13.56 -15.92
N GLY A 207 1.55 -12.93 -17.05
CA GLY A 207 0.28 -13.09 -17.75
C GLY A 207 -0.87 -12.25 -17.18
N GLN A 208 -0.67 -11.52 -16.08
CA GLN A 208 -1.66 -10.58 -15.54
C GLN A 208 -1.72 -9.31 -16.40
N SER A 209 -2.81 -8.56 -16.24
CA SER A 209 -3.00 -7.26 -16.90
C SER A 209 -3.16 -6.16 -15.86
N VAL A 210 -2.50 -5.03 -16.06
CA VAL A 210 -2.62 -3.82 -15.23
C VAL A 210 -2.94 -2.62 -16.11
N LYS A 211 -3.63 -1.60 -15.56
CA LYS A 211 -3.73 -0.31 -16.25
C LYS A 211 -2.36 0.37 -16.27
N GLY A 212 -2.01 1.09 -17.31
CA GLY A 212 -0.72 1.79 -17.34
C GLY A 212 -0.49 2.65 -18.56
N PHE A 213 0.63 3.37 -18.52
CA PHE A 213 1.02 4.30 -19.56
C PHE A 213 1.37 3.58 -20.87
N LEU A 214 0.67 3.94 -21.94
CA LEU A 214 0.96 3.59 -23.31
C LEU A 214 1.18 4.86 -24.12
N VAL A 215 1.65 4.70 -25.35
CA VAL A 215 1.74 5.78 -26.33
C VAL A 215 0.87 5.47 -27.55
N GLU A 216 0.24 6.50 -28.11
CA GLU A 216 -0.40 6.41 -29.42
C GLU A 216 0.61 5.99 -30.50
N PRO A 217 0.22 5.22 -31.53
CA PRO A 217 1.15 4.79 -32.58
C PRO A 217 1.91 5.95 -33.25
N SER A 218 1.23 7.08 -33.48
CA SER A 218 1.79 8.32 -34.04
C SER A 218 2.98 8.86 -33.24
N GLY A 219 3.00 8.65 -31.92
CA GLY A 219 4.10 9.07 -31.06
C GLY A 219 5.39 8.29 -31.28
N THR A 220 5.34 7.13 -31.95
CA THR A 220 6.50 6.25 -32.14
C THR A 220 7.19 6.41 -33.49
N GLU A 221 6.56 7.04 -34.47
CA GLU A 221 7.05 7.13 -35.87
C GLU A 221 8.42 7.81 -36.00
N THR A 222 8.70 8.82 -35.17
CA THR A 222 9.96 9.58 -35.17
C THR A 222 10.77 9.39 -33.89
N ALA A 223 10.33 8.48 -33.02
CA ALA A 223 10.93 8.27 -31.71
C ALA A 223 12.07 7.23 -31.79
N LYS A 224 13.07 7.39 -30.92
CA LYS A 224 14.20 6.45 -30.86
C LYS A 224 13.76 5.17 -30.17
N ASP A 225 13.90 4.02 -30.83
CA ASP A 225 13.68 2.71 -30.20
C ASP A 225 14.77 2.46 -29.14
N ILE A 226 14.36 2.29 -27.90
CA ILE A 226 15.21 2.03 -26.73
C ILE A 226 14.85 0.69 -26.06
N THR A 227 14.15 -0.19 -26.77
CA THR A 227 13.70 -1.50 -26.26
C THR A 227 14.86 -2.34 -25.73
N GLN A 228 16.04 -2.24 -26.36
CA GLN A 228 17.25 -2.99 -25.98
C GLN A 228 17.75 -2.69 -24.57
N PHE A 229 17.43 -1.52 -24.00
CA PHE A 229 17.79 -1.16 -22.63
C PHE A 229 16.88 -1.84 -21.59
N GLY A 230 15.74 -2.38 -22.01
CA GLY A 230 14.81 -3.12 -21.14
C GLY A 230 14.12 -2.29 -20.06
N GLY A 231 14.29 -0.96 -20.06
CA GLY A 231 13.69 -0.03 -19.10
C GLY A 231 14.20 1.40 -19.25
N TRP A 232 13.43 2.37 -18.76
CA TRP A 232 13.74 3.79 -18.90
C TRP A 232 14.95 4.23 -18.07
N LYS A 233 15.06 3.79 -16.81
CA LYS A 233 16.22 4.08 -15.94
C LYS A 233 17.54 3.58 -16.56
N ALA A 234 17.52 2.39 -17.15
CA ALA A 234 18.70 1.82 -17.82
C ALA A 234 19.14 2.65 -19.04
N TYR A 235 18.18 3.17 -19.82
CA TYR A 235 18.45 4.08 -20.92
C TYR A 235 19.06 5.42 -20.47
N LEU A 236 18.52 6.02 -19.41
CA LEU A 236 19.05 7.28 -18.86
C LEU A 236 20.50 7.11 -18.40
N ASN A 237 20.79 6.06 -17.62
CA ASN A 237 22.14 5.78 -17.13
C ASN A 237 23.14 5.56 -18.28
N ALA A 238 22.71 4.94 -19.39
CA ALA A 238 23.55 4.72 -20.55
C ALA A 238 23.71 5.96 -21.46
N SER A 239 22.91 7.00 -21.25
CA SER A 239 22.98 8.25 -22.02
C SER A 239 23.74 9.36 -21.27
N GLU A 240 23.96 9.19 -19.96
CA GLU A 240 24.76 10.08 -19.12
C GLU A 240 26.26 9.72 -19.10
N GLY A 241 26.62 8.52 -19.60
CA GLY A 241 28.00 8.05 -19.76
C GLY A 241 28.48 8.14 -21.20
#